data_AF-A0A4W5M674-F1
#
_entry.id   AF-A0A4W5M674-F1
#
_cell.length_a   1.000
_cell.length_b   1.000
_cell.length_c   1.000
_cell.angle_alpha   90.00
_cell.angle_beta   90.00
_cell.angle_gamma   90.00
#
_symmetry.space_group_name_H-M   'P 1'
#
loop_
_entity.id
_entity.type
_entity.pdbx_description
1 polymer ?
#
loop_
_entity_poly.entity_id
_entity_poly.type
_entity_poly.pdbx_seq_one_letter_code
_entity_poly.pdbx_strand_id
1 'polypeptide(L)'
;MLLWYNITLFICLFLCICTLLLLYVVKIYVSFFSGCRAEENVTQPTEDVMAVEGQPTTLTCIFDKTYQSPNLFWYKQQPNGKPMFMLRRDKFSHRETTTEFKDRFDARLNVTAKSVPLTIQRVQLSDSAVYYCALRPTVTTGYTAPLQKL
;
A
#
# COMPACT_ATOMS: atom_id res chain seq x y z
N MET A 1 -4.62 34.53 -58.85
CA MET A 1 -5.45 34.52 -57.61
C MET A 1 -5.80 33.10 -57.15
N LEU A 2 -6.41 32.26 -58.00
CA LEU A 2 -6.81 30.88 -57.64
C LEU A 2 -5.63 29.95 -57.31
N LEU A 3 -4.49 30.08 -58.00
CA LEU A 3 -3.29 29.28 -57.71
C LEU A 3 -2.72 29.55 -56.30
N TRP A 4 -2.74 30.82 -55.88
CA TRP A 4 -2.23 31.26 -54.58
C TRP A 4 -3.14 30.78 -53.43
N TYR A 5 -4.45 30.81 -53.64
CA TYR A 5 -5.43 30.24 -52.70
C TYR A 5 -5.26 28.72 -52.52
N ASN A 6 -5.05 27.98 -53.63
CA ASN A 6 -4.83 26.53 -53.58
C ASN A 6 -3.52 26.15 -52.87
N ILE A 7 -2.44 26.91 -53.07
CA ILE A 7 -1.15 26.70 -52.37
C ILE A 7 -1.30 26.98 -50.87
N THR A 8 -1.93 28.10 -50.50
CA THR A 8 -2.19 28.44 -49.09
C THR A 8 -3.08 27.39 -48.42
N LEU A 9 -4.10 26.88 -49.11
CA LEU A 9 -4.97 25.81 -48.62
C LEU A 9 -4.20 24.50 -48.41
N PHE A 10 -3.30 24.14 -49.32
CA PHE A 10 -2.49 22.92 -49.23
C PHE A 10 -1.47 22.99 -48.07
N ILE A 11 -0.81 24.14 -47.88
CA ILE A 11 0.08 24.38 -46.74
C ILE A 11 -0.68 24.30 -45.41
N CYS A 12 -1.87 24.90 -45.35
CA CYS A 12 -2.70 24.88 -44.14
C CYS A 12 -3.18 23.46 -43.80
N LEU A 13 -3.57 22.67 -44.82
CA LEU A 13 -3.96 21.28 -44.68
C LEU A 13 -2.78 20.41 -44.20
N PHE A 14 -1.59 20.61 -44.78
CA PHE A 14 -0.38 19.87 -44.39
C PHE A 14 0.06 20.19 -42.95
N LEU A 15 0.01 21.46 -42.56
CA LEU A 15 0.30 21.88 -41.18
C LEU A 15 -0.73 21.29 -40.19
N CYS A 16 -2.01 21.24 -40.54
CA CYS A 16 -3.07 20.65 -39.72
C CYS A 16 -2.91 19.13 -39.58
N ILE A 17 -2.59 18.42 -40.66
CA ILE A 17 -2.31 16.97 -40.61
C ILE A 17 -1.08 16.70 -39.75
N CYS A 18 -0.03 17.52 -39.86
CA CYS A 18 1.19 17.39 -39.08
C CYS A 18 0.93 17.58 -37.57
N THR A 19 0.13 18.59 -37.18
CA THR A 19 -0.22 18.80 -35.76
C THR A 19 -1.10 17.68 -35.22
N LEU A 20 -2.07 17.17 -36.00
CA LEU A 20 -2.91 16.03 -35.61
C LEU A 20 -2.07 14.75 -35.42
N LEU A 21 -1.12 14.48 -36.30
CA LEU A 21 -0.18 13.35 -36.18
C LEU A 21 0.74 13.48 -34.97
N LEU A 22 1.30 14.68 -34.73
CA LEU A 22 2.11 14.95 -33.54
C LEU A 22 1.32 14.73 -32.24
N LEU A 23 0.09 15.25 -32.16
CA LEU A 23 -0.78 15.04 -30.99
C LEU A 23 -1.14 13.56 -30.79
N TYR A 24 -1.33 12.81 -31.87
CA TYR A 24 -1.59 11.37 -31.82
C TYR A 24 -0.39 10.59 -31.28
N VAL A 25 0.83 10.91 -31.75
CA VAL A 25 2.08 10.31 -31.25
C VAL A 25 2.30 10.62 -29.77
N VAL A 26 2.05 11.87 -29.34
CA VAL A 26 2.15 12.25 -27.93
C VAL A 26 1.14 11.47 -27.08
N LYS A 27 -0.11 11.28 -27.54
CA LYS A 27 -1.10 10.44 -26.85
C LYS A 27 -0.66 8.99 -26.73
N ILE A 28 -0.11 8.40 -27.79
CA ILE A 28 0.45 7.03 -27.76
C ILE A 28 1.59 6.95 -26.76
N TYR A 29 2.50 7.92 -26.78
CA TYR A 29 3.63 7.98 -25.85
C TYR A 29 3.16 8.05 -24.40
N VAL A 30 2.23 8.97 -24.07
CA VAL A 30 1.68 9.10 -22.71
C VAL A 30 0.96 7.84 -22.24
N SER A 31 0.18 7.18 -23.12
CA SER A 31 -0.51 5.93 -22.78
C SER A 31 0.45 4.75 -22.59
N PHE A 32 1.58 4.71 -23.31
CA PHE A 32 2.63 3.70 -23.11
C PHE A 32 3.37 3.86 -21.76
N PHE A 33 3.56 5.08 -21.27
CA PHE A 33 4.17 5.34 -19.95
C PHE A 33 3.18 5.22 -18.78
N SER A 34 1.88 5.04 -19.05
CA SER A 34 0.84 4.96 -18.02
C SER A 34 0.70 3.57 -17.36
N GLY A 35 1.43 2.55 -17.85
CA GLY A 35 1.19 1.16 -17.50
C GLY A 35 2.26 0.54 -16.59
N CYS A 36 1.80 -0.06 -15.49
CA CYS A 36 2.53 -0.82 -14.44
C CYS A 36 3.04 -0.01 -13.24
N ARG A 37 2.10 0.44 -12.39
CA ARG A 37 2.37 0.47 -10.95
C ARG A 37 2.39 -0.98 -10.46
N ALA A 38 3.57 -1.51 -10.14
CA ALA A 38 3.66 -2.73 -9.36
C ALA A 38 2.92 -2.49 -8.04
N GLU A 39 1.89 -3.28 -7.78
CA GLU A 39 1.14 -3.22 -6.53
C GLU A 39 2.08 -3.61 -5.38
N GLU A 40 2.21 -2.73 -4.39
CA GLU A 40 3.09 -2.97 -3.25
C GLU A 40 2.40 -3.97 -2.32
N ASN A 41 2.71 -5.26 -2.49
CA ASN A 41 1.96 -6.30 -1.80
C ASN A 41 2.50 -6.59 -0.40
N VAL A 42 1.58 -6.77 0.54
CA VAL A 42 1.81 -7.34 1.87
C VAL A 42 1.10 -8.69 1.89
N THR A 43 1.82 -9.74 2.29
CA THR A 43 1.28 -11.07 2.47
C THR A 43 1.11 -11.34 3.96
N GLN A 44 -0.15 -11.51 4.35
CA GLN A 44 -0.54 -12.02 5.66
C GLN A 44 -1.19 -13.40 5.45
N PRO A 45 -0.96 -14.38 6.36
CA PRO A 45 -1.71 -15.63 6.30
C PRO A 45 -3.22 -15.33 6.26
N THR A 46 -4.06 -16.15 5.64
CA THR A 46 -5.52 -15.91 5.66
C THR A 46 -6.20 -16.63 6.82
N GLU A 47 -5.50 -17.58 7.42
CA GLU A 47 -5.99 -18.42 8.50
C GLU A 47 -6.13 -17.65 9.80
N ASP A 48 -7.18 -17.99 10.54
CA ASP A 48 -7.43 -17.45 11.86
C ASP A 48 -6.36 -17.97 12.82
N VAL A 49 -5.74 -17.06 13.57
CA VAL A 49 -4.68 -17.44 14.50
C VAL A 49 -5.30 -17.71 15.86
N MET A 50 -5.41 -19.00 16.21
CA MET A 50 -5.93 -19.40 17.52
C MET A 50 -4.91 -19.08 18.61
N ALA A 51 -5.24 -18.12 19.48
CA ALA A 51 -4.42 -17.76 20.63
C ALA A 51 -4.95 -18.35 21.94
N VAL A 52 -4.04 -18.73 22.83
CA VAL A 52 -4.37 -19.16 24.18
C VAL A 52 -4.26 -17.96 25.12
N GLU A 53 -5.30 -17.74 25.93
CA GLU A 53 -5.30 -16.65 26.91
C GLU A 53 -4.07 -16.71 27.83
N GLY A 54 -3.45 -15.55 28.07
CA GLY A 54 -2.25 -15.42 28.89
C GLY A 54 -0.94 -15.87 28.22
N GLN A 55 -0.98 -16.56 27.08
CA GLN A 55 0.21 -16.95 26.33
C GLN A 55 0.61 -15.89 25.30
N PRO A 56 1.90 -15.81 24.97
CA PRO A 56 2.35 -14.96 23.89
C PRO A 56 1.93 -15.52 22.53
N THR A 57 1.45 -14.65 21.64
CA THR A 57 1.08 -15.01 20.25
C THR A 57 1.75 -14.07 19.27
N THR A 58 2.14 -14.59 18.11
CA THR A 58 2.80 -13.81 17.05
C THR A 58 2.02 -13.86 15.75
N LEU A 59 1.65 -12.69 15.25
CA LEU A 59 1.04 -12.50 13.93
C LEU A 59 2.13 -12.21 12.91
N THR A 60 2.05 -12.90 11.77
CA THR A 60 3.06 -12.80 10.71
C THR A 60 2.63 -11.80 9.64
N CYS A 61 3.54 -10.91 9.26
CA CYS A 61 3.39 -10.02 8.11
C CYS A 61 4.66 -10.09 7.27
N ILE A 62 4.53 -10.44 6.00
CA ILE A 62 5.60 -10.50 5.00
C ILE A 62 5.31 -9.43 3.95
N PHE A 63 6.33 -8.75 3.44
CA PHE A 63 6.18 -7.73 2.41
C PHE A 63 7.15 -7.95 1.26
N ASP A 64 6.77 -7.58 0.04
CA ASP A 64 7.63 -7.80 -1.13
C ASP A 64 8.49 -6.58 -1.51
N LYS A 65 8.21 -5.43 -0.90
CA LYS A 65 8.87 -4.14 -1.13
C LYS A 65 10.39 -4.21 -1.21
N THR A 66 10.95 -3.65 -2.29
CA THR A 66 12.38 -3.56 -2.60
C THR A 66 13.06 -2.28 -2.09
N TYR A 67 12.33 -1.36 -1.45
CA TYR A 67 12.89 -0.06 -1.04
C TYR A 67 13.85 -0.19 0.14
N GLN A 68 14.87 0.68 0.15
CA GLN A 68 15.91 0.69 1.18
C GLN A 68 15.40 1.01 2.60
N SER A 69 14.19 1.57 2.76
CA SER A 69 13.61 2.00 4.03
C SER A 69 12.09 1.77 4.07
N PRO A 70 11.61 0.55 4.33
CA PRO A 70 10.19 0.28 4.40
C PRO A 70 9.61 0.82 5.72
N ASN A 71 8.44 1.47 5.63
CA ASN A 71 7.64 1.90 6.78
C ASN A 71 6.52 0.89 6.97
N LEU A 72 6.50 0.20 8.10
CA LEU A 72 5.51 -0.84 8.38
C LEU A 72 4.57 -0.36 9.48
N PHE A 73 3.29 -0.52 9.23
CA PHE A 73 2.21 -0.09 10.10
C PHE A 73 1.39 -1.31 10.52
N TRP A 74 1.01 -1.36 11.79
CA TRP A 74 0.06 -2.32 12.32
C TRP A 74 -1.21 -1.60 12.79
N TYR A 75 -2.35 -2.19 12.46
CA TYR A 75 -3.68 -1.73 12.86
C TYR A 75 -4.47 -2.86 13.51
N LYS A 76 -5.32 -2.50 14.48
CA LYS A 76 -6.33 -3.40 15.08
C LYS A 76 -7.71 -2.94 14.66
N GLN A 77 -8.57 -3.84 14.19
CA GLN A 77 -9.96 -3.56 13.88
C GLN A 77 -10.86 -4.50 14.67
N GLN A 78 -11.68 -3.92 15.53
CA GLN A 78 -12.74 -4.65 16.22
C GLN A 78 -13.87 -4.99 15.22
N PRO A 79 -14.73 -6.00 15.51
CA PRO A 79 -15.89 -6.30 14.69
C PRO A 79 -16.72 -5.04 14.41
N ASN A 80 -17.01 -4.76 13.14
CA ASN A 80 -17.72 -3.56 12.67
C ASN A 80 -17.05 -2.21 12.99
N GLY A 81 -15.84 -2.21 13.54
CA GLY A 81 -15.06 -1.00 13.81
C GLY A 81 -14.29 -0.53 12.58
N LYS A 82 -13.64 0.63 12.71
CA LYS A 82 -12.62 1.10 11.75
C LYS A 82 -11.23 0.63 12.20
N PRO A 83 -10.27 0.39 11.28
CA PRO A 83 -8.89 0.11 11.65
C PRO A 83 -8.31 1.22 12.54
N MET A 84 -7.80 0.84 13.71
CA MET A 84 -7.14 1.71 14.67
C MET A 84 -5.64 1.53 14.59
N PHE A 85 -4.90 2.62 14.50
CA PHE A 85 -3.44 2.58 14.44
C PHE A 85 -2.84 2.11 15.78
N MET A 86 -2.00 1.08 15.71
CA MET A 86 -1.32 0.52 16.88
C MET A 86 0.12 1.00 16.98
N LEU A 87 0.90 0.74 15.93
CA LEU A 87 2.34 0.98 15.92
C LEU A 87 2.91 1.08 14.51
N ARG A 88 4.07 1.73 14.43
CA ARG A 88 4.92 1.86 13.24
C ARG A 88 6.33 1.36 13.54
N ARG A 89 6.94 0.69 12.57
CA ARG A 89 8.36 0.30 12.58
C ARG A 89 9.00 0.68 11.26
N ASP A 90 10.19 1.24 11.34
CA ASP A 90 11.04 1.51 10.17
C ASP A 90 12.48 1.06 10.38
N LYS A 91 13.25 1.06 9.29
CA LYS A 91 14.66 0.65 9.30
C LYS A 91 15.55 1.59 10.11
N PHE A 92 15.18 2.87 10.22
CA PHE A 92 15.97 3.89 10.91
C PHE A 92 15.75 3.88 12.42
N SER A 93 15.22 2.79 12.97
CA SER A 93 14.96 2.59 14.39
C SER A 93 13.96 3.58 14.99
N HIS A 94 13.21 4.35 14.17
CA HIS A 94 12.11 5.11 14.72
C HIS A 94 10.96 4.14 14.99
N ARG A 95 10.43 4.22 16.21
CA ARG A 95 9.35 3.39 16.68
C ARG A 95 8.26 4.30 17.19
N GLU A 96 7.07 4.06 16.69
CA GLU A 96 5.86 4.71 17.17
C GLU A 96 4.94 3.62 17.67
N THR A 97 4.40 3.78 18.87
CA THR A 97 3.39 2.86 19.43
C THR A 97 2.43 3.71 20.23
N THR A 98 1.14 3.58 19.96
CA THR A 98 0.08 4.26 20.73
C THR A 98 0.11 3.77 22.17
N THR A 99 -0.18 4.66 23.12
CA THR A 99 -0.11 4.38 24.58
C THR A 99 -0.86 3.10 24.98
N GLU A 100 -2.02 2.82 24.37
CA GLU A 100 -2.84 1.62 24.63
C GLU A 100 -2.09 0.30 24.37
N PHE A 101 -1.16 0.28 23.41
CA PHE A 101 -0.51 -0.95 22.95
C PHE A 101 0.92 -1.13 23.49
N LYS A 102 1.46 -0.11 24.18
CA LYS A 102 2.89 0.01 24.48
C LYS A 102 3.45 -1.11 25.38
N ASP A 103 2.62 -1.67 26.26
CA ASP A 103 3.08 -2.62 27.28
C ASP A 103 3.00 -4.09 26.85
N ARG A 104 2.07 -4.43 25.95
CA ARG A 104 1.76 -5.83 25.59
C ARG A 104 2.06 -6.16 24.13
N PHE A 105 2.17 -5.16 23.27
CA PHE A 105 2.34 -5.33 21.83
C PHE A 105 3.71 -4.82 21.40
N ASP A 106 4.47 -5.68 20.73
CA ASP A 106 5.70 -5.28 20.08
C ASP A 106 5.77 -5.84 18.67
N ALA A 107 6.43 -5.11 17.78
CA ALA A 107 6.72 -5.59 16.45
C ALA A 107 8.18 -5.33 16.12
N ARG A 108 8.80 -6.27 15.40
CA ARG A 108 10.21 -6.17 15.02
C ARG A 108 10.36 -6.29 13.52
N LEU A 109 10.82 -5.21 12.89
CA LEU A 109 11.15 -5.22 11.46
C LEU A 109 12.40 -6.07 11.22
N ASN A 110 12.26 -7.10 10.39
CA ASN A 110 13.34 -7.88 9.82
C ASN A 110 13.44 -7.56 8.32
N VAL A 111 14.38 -6.68 7.97
CA VAL A 111 14.56 -6.24 6.59
C VAL A 111 15.05 -7.38 5.70
N THR A 112 15.90 -8.27 6.21
CA THR A 112 16.47 -9.40 5.46
C THR A 112 15.41 -10.43 5.11
N ALA A 113 14.56 -10.79 6.07
CA ALA A 113 13.45 -11.72 5.86
C ALA A 113 12.19 -11.05 5.29
N LYS A 114 12.26 -9.74 5.02
CA LYS A 114 11.13 -8.89 4.62
C LYS A 114 9.86 -9.12 5.45
N SER A 115 10.02 -9.15 6.78
CA SER A 115 8.93 -9.46 7.69
C SER A 115 8.86 -8.48 8.86
N VAL A 116 7.67 -8.32 9.41
CA VAL A 116 7.42 -7.47 10.59
C VAL A 116 6.42 -8.16 11.53
N PRO A 117 6.81 -9.28 12.17
CA PRO A 117 5.93 -9.97 13.09
C PRO A 117 5.47 -9.06 14.24
N LEU A 118 4.20 -9.17 14.60
CA LEU A 118 3.59 -8.53 15.77
C LEU A 118 3.41 -9.56 16.88
N THR A 119 4.07 -9.35 18.01
CA THR A 119 3.99 -10.20 19.19
C THR A 119 3.10 -9.56 20.24
N ILE A 120 2.13 -10.32 20.73
CA ILE A 120 1.23 -9.98 21.84
C ILE A 120 1.67 -10.85 23.03
N GLN A 121 2.23 -10.27 24.08
CA GLN A 121 2.88 -11.07 25.15
C GLN A 121 1.91 -11.77 26.09
N ARG A 122 0.79 -11.12 26.41
CA ARG A 122 -0.26 -11.64 27.31
C ARG A 122 -1.60 -11.44 26.63
N VAL A 123 -2.00 -12.40 25.81
CA VAL A 123 -3.27 -12.33 25.08
C VAL A 123 -4.44 -12.33 26.06
N GLN A 124 -5.43 -11.48 25.79
CA GLN A 124 -6.69 -11.37 26.51
C GLN A 124 -7.86 -11.58 25.55
N LEU A 125 -9.04 -11.94 26.05
CA LEU A 125 -10.25 -12.06 25.23
C LEU A 125 -10.60 -10.78 24.47
N SER A 126 -10.28 -9.61 25.03
CA SER A 126 -10.45 -8.28 24.40
C SER A 126 -9.48 -8.02 23.23
N ASP A 127 -8.48 -8.89 23.04
CA ASP A 127 -7.57 -8.82 21.90
C ASP A 127 -8.12 -9.49 20.65
N SER A 128 -9.18 -10.30 20.75
CA SER A 128 -9.83 -10.89 19.58
C SER A 128 -10.36 -9.80 18.64
N ALA A 129 -9.76 -9.73 17.45
CA ALA A 129 -9.92 -8.66 16.49
C ALA A 129 -9.24 -9.05 15.17
N VAL A 130 -9.45 -8.25 14.13
CA VAL A 130 -8.71 -8.37 12.88
C VAL A 130 -7.48 -7.46 12.93
N TYR A 131 -6.32 -7.98 12.53
CA TYR A 131 -5.05 -7.24 12.58
C TYR A 131 -4.50 -7.02 11.17
N TYR A 132 -4.25 -5.75 10.82
CA TYR A 132 -3.80 -5.36 9.49
C TYR A 132 -2.37 -4.84 9.50
N CYS A 133 -1.56 -5.35 8.58
CA CYS A 133 -0.24 -4.86 8.28
C CYS A 133 -0.27 -4.03 6.98
N ALA A 134 0.38 -2.88 6.96
CA ALA A 134 0.43 -2.01 5.79
C ALA A 134 1.82 -1.40 5.58
N LEU A 135 2.15 -1.10 4.32
CA LEU A 135 3.37 -0.40 3.90
C LEU A 135 3.21 1.12 3.80
N ARG A 136 1.97 1.59 3.85
CA ARG A 136 1.58 3.01 3.76
C ARG A 136 0.55 3.31 4.85
N PRO A 137 0.50 4.54 5.37
CA PRO A 137 -0.51 4.92 6.34
C PRO A 137 -1.89 4.89 5.70
N THR A 138 -2.81 4.09 6.24
CA THR A 138 -4.14 3.83 5.66
C THR A 138 -5.18 4.91 5.97
N VAL A 139 -4.78 6.17 6.13
CA VAL A 139 -5.73 7.28 6.38
C VAL A 139 -6.18 7.88 5.05
N THR A 140 -7.04 7.18 4.30
CA THR A 140 -8.10 7.74 3.42
C THR A 140 -8.82 6.65 2.59
N THR A 141 -10.15 6.62 2.72
CA THR A 141 -11.18 6.20 1.73
C THR A 141 -11.03 4.88 0.95
N GLY A 142 -11.87 3.90 1.30
CA GLY A 142 -12.53 3.00 0.33
C GLY A 142 -11.75 1.76 -0.11
N TYR A 143 -12.37 0.59 0.14
CA TYR A 143 -11.97 -0.78 -0.23
C TYR A 143 -10.89 -1.45 0.63
N THR A 144 -11.34 -2.35 1.50
CA THR A 144 -10.51 -3.40 2.12
C THR A 144 -11.21 -4.75 1.96
N ALA A 145 -10.53 -5.70 1.33
CA ALA A 145 -10.84 -7.12 1.51
C ALA A 145 -10.28 -7.56 2.89
N PRO A 146 -11.02 -8.39 3.66
CA PRO A 146 -10.62 -8.78 5.02
C PRO A 146 -9.59 -9.92 5.02
N LEU A 147 -8.57 -9.87 5.89
CA LEU A 147 -7.64 -10.98 6.16
C LEU A 147 -7.16 -10.96 7.62
N GLN A 148 -7.16 -12.15 8.25
CA GLN A 148 -6.75 -12.55 9.61
C GLN A 148 -7.60 -12.12 10.80
N LYS A 149 -8.43 -13.05 11.27
CA LYS A 149 -9.10 -12.95 12.55
C LYS A 149 -8.24 -13.61 13.63
N LEU A 150 -8.06 -12.92 14.75
CA LEU A 150 -7.55 -13.47 16.00
C LEU A 150 -8.72 -13.82 16.92
#